data_AF-A0A2H0JW55-F1
#
_entry.id   AF-A0A2H0JW55-F1
#
_cell.length_a   1.000
_cell.length_b   1.000
_cell.length_c   1.000
_cell.angle_alpha   90.00
_cell.angle_beta   90.00
_cell.angle_gamma   90.00
#
_symmetry.space_group_name_H-M   'P 1'
#
loop_
_entity.id
_entity.type
_entity.pdbx_description
1 polymer ?
#
loop_
_entity_poly.entity_id
_entity_poly.type
_entity_poly.pdbx_seq_one_letter_code
_entity_poly.pdbx_strand_id
1 'polypeptide(L)'
;MLPVMVVTLVAMLEGQEVLAAIYTGFPLALLVASAWTWIRTRDIIVEIHVDDDRIAVRSLYDAAAPEKELHWSRLLDARREGGRITLQIGHEEFRLEDRDWDLLPVSLP
;
A
#
# COMPACT_ATOMS: atom_id res chain seq x y z
N MET A 1 21.76 9.00 3.50
CA MET A 1 22.90 8.06 3.63
C MET A 1 24.11 8.77 4.23
N LEU A 2 24.72 9.73 3.52
CA LEU A 2 25.88 10.52 4.00
C LEU A 2 25.71 11.18 5.38
N PRO A 3 24.58 11.85 5.72
CA PRO A 3 24.44 12.56 6.99
C PRO A 3 24.44 11.62 8.20
N VAL A 4 23.78 10.46 8.06
CA VAL A 4 23.69 9.44 9.11
C VAL A 4 25.07 8.84 9.39
N MET A 5 25.83 8.56 8.33
CA MET A 5 27.16 7.98 8.44
C MET A 5 28.14 8.92 9.18
N VAL A 6 28.08 10.23 8.91
CA VAL A 6 28.92 11.24 9.58
C VAL A 6 28.56 11.35 11.06
N VAL A 7 27.27 11.42 11.40
CA VAL A 7 26.81 11.52 12.80
C VAL A 7 27.20 10.28 13.60
N THR A 8 27.09 9.09 12.98
CA THR A 8 27.42 7.82 13.64
C THR A 8 28.92 7.71 13.88
N LEU A 9 29.76 8.14 12.93
CA LEU A 9 31.22 8.15 13.07
C LEU A 9 31.68 9.14 14.16
N VAL A 10 31.11 10.34 14.18
CA VAL A 10 31.44 11.37 15.19
C VAL A 10 31.05 10.90 16.59
N ALA A 11 29.86 10.34 16.78
CA ALA A 11 29.42 9.83 18.08
C ALA A 11 30.28 8.64 18.57
N MET A 12 30.78 7.82 17.64
CA MET A 12 31.66 6.69 17.96
C MET A 12 33.08 7.15 18.33
N LEU A 13 33.57 8.24 17.72
CA LEU A 13 34.82 8.92 18.07
C LEU A 13 34.74 9.65 19.41
N GLU A 14 33.57 10.16 19.79
CA GLU A 14 33.30 10.80 21.09
C GLU A 14 33.15 9.79 22.26
N GLY A 15 33.26 8.48 21.99
CA GLY A 15 33.16 7.45 23.00
C GLY A 15 31.74 7.22 23.55
N GLN A 16 30.71 7.73 22.86
CA GLN A 16 29.34 7.42 23.22
C GLN A 16 28.99 5.97 22.87
N GLU A 17 28.11 5.35 23.67
CA GLU A 17 27.57 4.01 23.39
C GLU A 17 26.58 4.05 22.20
N VAL A 18 27.10 4.32 21.01
CA VAL A 18 26.35 4.29 19.74
C VAL A 18 25.72 2.91 19.52
N LEU A 19 26.34 1.87 20.07
CA LEU A 19 25.85 0.50 20.01
C LEU A 19 24.46 0.35 20.67
N ALA A 20 24.21 1.00 21.82
CA ALA A 20 22.94 0.94 22.51
C ALA A 20 21.82 1.66 21.75
N ALA A 21 22.15 2.80 21.13
CA ALA A 21 21.23 3.55 20.28
C ALA A 21 20.88 2.78 18.99
N ILE A 22 21.84 2.09 18.37
CA ILE A 22 21.57 1.23 17.21
C ILE A 22 20.75 0.01 17.61
N TYR A 23 21.09 -0.64 18.73
CA TYR A 23 20.41 -1.85 19.19
C TYR A 23 18.92 -1.62 19.49
N THR A 24 18.56 -0.43 19.97
CA THR A 24 17.16 -0.04 20.26
C THR A 24 16.50 0.67 19.07
N GLY A 25 17.23 1.53 18.38
CA GLY A 25 16.71 2.30 17.24
C GLY A 25 16.43 1.44 16.01
N PHE A 26 17.27 0.44 15.73
CA PHE A 26 17.07 -0.47 14.59
C PHE A 26 15.75 -1.27 14.67
N PRO A 27 15.45 -2.02 15.75
CA PRO A 27 14.20 -2.75 15.84
C PRO A 27 12.99 -1.82 15.87
N LEU A 28 13.09 -0.65 16.49
CA LEU A 28 12.01 0.34 16.49
C LEU A 28 11.73 0.85 15.07
N ALA A 29 12.77 1.22 14.33
CA ALA A 29 12.65 1.66 12.94
C ALA A 29 12.07 0.54 12.05
N LEU A 30 12.50 -0.71 12.27
CA LEU A 30 11.98 -1.87 11.54
C LEU A 30 10.48 -2.09 11.82
N LEU A 31 10.05 -1.96 13.07
CA LEU A 31 8.63 -2.07 13.44
C LEU A 31 7.79 -0.98 12.78
N VAL A 32 8.26 0.28 12.83
CA VAL A 32 7.57 1.41 12.19
C VAL A 32 7.49 1.22 10.69
N ALA A 33 8.58 0.82 10.04
CA ALA A 33 8.61 0.55 8.61
C ALA A 33 7.68 -0.61 8.22
N SER A 34 7.66 -1.69 9.02
CA SER A 34 6.80 -2.85 8.78
C SER A 34 5.32 -2.49 8.93
N ALA A 35 4.97 -1.76 10.00
CA ALA A 35 3.60 -1.29 10.22
C ALA A 35 3.15 -0.34 9.11
N TRP A 36 4.02 0.58 8.70
CA TRP A 36 3.73 1.50 7.59
C TRP A 36 3.51 0.77 6.28
N THR A 37 4.40 -0.16 5.92
CA THR A 37 4.25 -0.99 4.72
C THR A 37 2.95 -1.77 4.78
N TRP A 38 2.63 -2.39 5.92
CA TRP A 38 1.39 -3.15 6.08
C TRP A 38 0.15 -2.30 5.85
N ILE A 39 0.09 -1.09 6.40
CA ILE A 39 -1.01 -0.14 6.15
C ILE A 39 -1.08 0.20 4.66
N ARG A 40 0.06 0.58 4.04
CA ARG A 40 0.10 0.97 2.63
C ARG A 40 -0.31 -0.15 1.69
N THR A 41 0.05 -1.40 1.97
CA THR A 41 -0.30 -2.56 1.16
C THR A 41 -1.79 -2.89 1.21
N ARG A 42 -2.51 -2.50 2.27
CA ARG A 42 -3.96 -2.71 2.37
C ARG A 42 -4.76 -1.66 1.58
N ASP A 43 -4.20 -0.48 1.39
CA ASP A 43 -4.88 0.61 0.69
C ASP A 43 -4.70 0.56 -0.84
N ILE A 44 -3.70 -0.18 -1.33
CA ILE A 44 -3.42 -0.29 -2.78
C ILE A 44 -4.35 -1.34 -3.38
N ILE A 45 -5.23 -0.91 -4.27
CA ILE A 45 -6.12 -1.78 -5.05
C ILE A 45 -5.37 -2.32 -6.27
N VAL A 46 -5.44 -3.64 -6.49
CA VAL A 46 -4.71 -4.31 -7.59
C VAL A 46 -5.59 -5.16 -8.49
N GLU A 47 -6.74 -5.61 -8.01
CA GLU A 47 -7.70 -6.36 -8.82
C GLU A 47 -9.11 -5.81 -8.63
N ILE A 48 -9.85 -5.73 -9.73
CA ILE A 48 -11.26 -5.38 -9.75
C ILE A 48 -11.97 -6.48 -10.53
N HIS A 49 -12.85 -7.21 -9.86
CA HIS A 49 -13.69 -8.24 -10.45
C HIS A 49 -15.09 -7.67 -10.62
N VAL A 50 -15.65 -7.82 -11.82
CA VAL A 50 -16.97 -7.28 -12.19
C VAL A 50 -17.85 -8.45 -12.62
N ASP A 51 -19.03 -8.58 -12.00
CA ASP A 51 -20.02 -9.61 -12.29
C ASP A 51 -21.42 -8.99 -12.30
N ASP A 52 -22.03 -8.85 -13.49
CA ASP A 52 -23.31 -8.18 -13.77
C ASP A 52 -23.54 -6.85 -13.02
N ASP A 53 -24.02 -6.92 -11.78
CA ASP A 53 -24.39 -5.78 -10.90
C ASP A 53 -23.54 -5.70 -9.62
N ARG A 54 -22.50 -6.52 -9.51
CA ARG A 54 -21.62 -6.63 -8.34
C ARG A 54 -20.17 -6.43 -8.72
N ILE A 55 -19.45 -5.78 -7.83
CA ILE A 55 -18.02 -5.55 -7.94
C ILE A 55 -17.35 -6.05 -6.69
N ALA A 56 -16.28 -6.80 -6.87
CA ALA A 56 -15.35 -7.16 -5.80
C ALA A 56 -14.01 -6.50 -6.09
N VAL A 57 -13.47 -5.85 -5.07
CA VAL A 57 -12.18 -5.17 -5.15
C VAL A 57 -11.21 -5.90 -4.24
N ARG A 58 -9.97 -6.09 -4.71
CA ARG A 58 -8.93 -6.76 -3.94
C ARG A 58 -7.74 -5.82 -3.76
N SER A 59 -7.37 -5.62 -2.50
CA SER A 59 -6.13 -4.93 -2.15
C SER A 59 -4.91 -5.81 -2.44
N LEU A 60 -3.71 -5.20 -2.53
CA LEU A 60 -2.46 -5.94 -2.70
C LEU A 60 -2.25 -6.95 -1.56
N TYR A 61 -2.67 -6.61 -0.35
CA TYR A 61 -2.66 -7.52 0.79
C TYR A 61 -3.56 -8.75 0.56
N ASP A 62 -4.76 -8.53 0.06
CA ASP A 62 -5.72 -9.61 -0.18
C ASP A 62 -5.35 -10.45 -1.40
N ALA A 63 -4.72 -9.85 -2.42
CA ALA A 63 -4.20 -10.54 -3.59
C ALA A 63 -3.03 -11.48 -3.27
N ALA A 64 -2.25 -11.16 -2.23
CA ALA A 64 -1.20 -12.03 -1.75
C ALA A 64 -1.74 -13.33 -1.10
N ALA A 65 -3.03 -13.39 -0.76
CA ALA A 65 -3.69 -14.56 -0.18
C ALA A 65 -4.78 -15.10 -1.15
N PRO A 66 -4.42 -15.93 -2.15
CA PRO A 66 -5.32 -16.30 -3.25
C PRO A 66 -6.55 -17.10 -2.80
N GLU A 67 -6.49 -17.77 -1.65
CA GLU A 67 -7.62 -18.53 -1.07
C GLU A 67 -8.69 -17.63 -0.44
N LYS A 68 -8.42 -16.32 -0.29
CA LYS A 68 -9.37 -15.39 0.33
C LYS A 68 -10.57 -15.14 -0.59
N GLU A 69 -11.76 -15.39 -0.06
CA GLU A 69 -13.03 -15.16 -0.74
C GLU A 69 -13.17 -13.70 -1.20
N LEU A 70 -13.72 -13.52 -2.42
CA LEU A 70 -14.02 -12.23 -2.99
C LEU A 70 -15.22 -11.61 -2.26
N HIS A 71 -15.04 -10.40 -1.72
CA HIS A 71 -16.12 -9.68 -1.08
C HIS A 71 -16.92 -8.91 -2.15
N TRP A 72 -18.00 -9.52 -2.61
CA TRP A 72 -18.89 -8.94 -3.61
C TRP A 72 -19.81 -7.89 -2.98
N SER A 73 -19.72 -6.67 -3.50
CA SER A 73 -20.53 -5.54 -3.07
C SER A 73 -21.19 -4.87 -4.27
N ARG A 74 -22.29 -4.15 -4.03
CA ARG A 74 -22.94 -3.37 -5.08
C ARG A 74 -22.14 -2.11 -5.38
N LEU A 75 -22.00 -1.80 -6.66
CA LEU A 75 -21.53 -0.51 -7.11
C LEU A 75 -22.66 0.50 -6.96
N LEU A 76 -22.46 1.51 -6.12
CA LEU A 76 -23.46 2.55 -5.87
C LEU A 76 -23.26 3.76 -6.79
N ASP A 77 -22.00 4.15 -7.01
CA ASP A 77 -21.65 5.27 -7.89
C ASP A 77 -20.28 5.02 -8.53
N ALA A 78 -20.09 5.52 -9.74
CA ALA A 78 -18.83 5.51 -10.45
C ALA A 78 -18.67 6.83 -11.20
N ARG A 79 -17.69 7.63 -10.78
CA ARG A 79 -17.41 8.94 -11.37
C ARG A 79 -16.02 8.98 -11.95
N ARG A 80 -15.89 9.51 -13.17
CA ARG A 80 -14.60 9.79 -13.80
C ARG A 80 -14.35 11.30 -13.83
N GLU A 81 -13.27 11.76 -13.21
CA GLU A 81 -12.83 13.16 -13.23
C GLU A 81 -11.33 13.23 -13.50
N GLY A 82 -10.94 13.88 -14.61
CA GLY A 82 -9.55 14.28 -14.85
C GLY A 82 -8.50 13.16 -14.79
N GLY A 83 -8.80 11.97 -15.35
CA GLY A 83 -7.89 10.81 -15.33
C GLY A 83 -7.91 10.01 -14.03
N ARG A 84 -8.92 10.24 -13.18
CA ARG A 84 -9.21 9.46 -11.98
C ARG A 84 -10.62 8.88 -12.07
N ILE A 85 -10.78 7.66 -11.61
CA ILE A 85 -12.07 7.00 -11.44
C ILE A 85 -12.30 6.81 -9.94
N THR A 86 -13.37 7.41 -9.42
CA THR A 86 -13.83 7.19 -8.05
C THR A 86 -15.01 6.21 -8.09
N LEU A 87 -14.87 5.08 -7.41
CA LEU A 87 -15.90 4.07 -7.27
C LEU A 87 -16.44 4.08 -5.84
N GLN A 88 -17.76 4.13 -5.68
CA GLN A 88 -18.40 3.94 -4.39
C GLN A 88 -19.01 2.54 -4.34
N ILE A 89 -18.42 1.67 -3.52
CA ILE A 89 -18.77 0.25 -3.44
C ILE A 89 -19.23 -0.05 -2.02
N GLY A 90 -20.52 -0.33 -1.85
CA GLY A 90 -21.12 -0.41 -0.52
C GLY A 90 -20.95 0.91 0.26
N HIS A 91 -20.21 0.87 1.38
CA HIS A 91 -19.94 2.06 2.20
C HIS A 91 -18.53 2.63 2.02
N GLU A 92 -17.74 2.07 1.10
CA GLU A 92 -16.35 2.45 0.88
C GLU A 92 -16.17 3.21 -0.44
N GLU A 93 -15.32 4.24 -0.41
CA GLU A 93 -14.93 5.02 -1.59
C GLU A 93 -13.53 4.57 -2.02
N PHE A 94 -13.42 4.08 -3.25
CA PHE A 94 -12.17 3.69 -3.87
C PHE A 94 -11.78 4.69 -4.93
N ARG A 95 -10.51 5.08 -4.95
CA ARG A 95 -9.95 5.99 -5.94
C ARG A 95 -8.92 5.26 -6.78
N LEU A 96 -9.16 5.24 -8.08
CA LEU A 96 -8.31 4.63 -9.08
C LEU A 96 -7.74 5.77 -9.92
N GLU A 97 -6.42 5.81 -10.09
CA GLU A 97 -5.80 6.77 -11.00
C GLU A 97 -5.41 6.04 -12.29
N ASP A 98 -5.73 6.59 -13.45
CA ASP A 98 -5.49 5.92 -14.74
C ASP A 98 -4.00 5.49 -14.89
N ARG A 99 -3.08 6.30 -14.37
CA ARG A 99 -1.62 6.02 -14.35
C ARG A 99 -1.19 4.76 -13.61
N ASP A 100 -1.98 4.29 -12.65
CA ASP A 100 -1.67 3.07 -11.89
C ASP A 100 -2.04 1.81 -12.70
N TRP A 101 -2.84 1.96 -13.75
CA TRP A 101 -3.41 0.88 -14.56
C TRP A 101 -2.91 0.88 -16.02
N ASP A 102 -2.14 1.89 -16.43
CA ASP A 102 -1.58 2.08 -17.79
C ASP A 102 -0.71 0.91 -18.31
N LEU A 103 -0.33 -0.04 -17.45
CA LEU A 103 0.54 -1.18 -17.79
C LEU A 103 -0.21 -2.49 -18.11
N LEU A 104 -1.52 -2.53 -18.00
CA LEU A 104 -2.28 -3.76 -18.26
C LEU A 104 -2.75 -3.81 -19.73
N PRO A 105 -2.32 -4.80 -20.54
CA PRO A 105 -2.97 -5.06 -21.82
C PRO A 105 -4.39 -5.52 -21.51
N VAL A 106 -5.35 -4.63 -21.76
CA VAL A 106 -6.78 -4.90 -21.60
C VAL A 106 -7.18 -5.95 -22.65
N SER A 107 -7.06 -7.23 -22.32
CA SER A 107 -7.71 -8.31 -23.06
C SER A 107 -9.14 -8.41 -22.56
N LEU A 108 -10.03 -7.59 -23.15
CA LEU A 108 -11.46 -7.81 -23.06
C LEU A 108 -11.82 -9.01 -23.96
N PRO A 109 -12.59 -10.01 -23.46
CA PRO A 109 -13.23 -11.00 -24.32
C PRO A 109 -14.35 -10.40 -25.18
#